data_AF-A0A2D8GAQ9-F1
#
_entry.id   AF-A0A2D8GAQ9-F1
#
_cell.length_a   1.000
_cell.length_b   1.000
_cell.length_c   1.000
_cell.angle_alpha   90.00
_cell.angle_beta   90.00
_cell.angle_gamma   90.00
#
_symmetry.space_group_name_H-M   'P 1'
#
loop_
_entity.id
_entity.type
_entity.pdbx_description
1 polymer ?
#
loop_
_entity_poly.entity_id
_entity_poly.type
_entity_poly.pdbx_seq_one_letter_code
_entity_poly.pdbx_strand_id
1 'polypeptide(L)'
;MRLYLIIIFFGCGNSSIAQQSEARVNTARKWVKRTILKSFDFLPYIEYKPSIVPSETGEVLLKDLNIFEKITDDHILFEERINEKLKKERGNRIDEIYDAFIRKRRLSRKRKRKDPIEEKISDINYIRGLTQRYESWSPKWSEKVDLAKEDLTVDEIDLVQYELRRISKKHRHLIFKQKI
;
A
#
# COMPACT_ATOMS: atom_id res chain seq x y z
N MET A 1 9.54 -15.25 -28.25
CA MET A 1 8.10 -15.55 -28.32
C MET A 1 7.34 -14.26 -28.51
N ARG A 2 6.94 -13.94 -29.74
CA ARG A 2 6.17 -12.73 -30.07
C ARG A 2 4.69 -13.08 -29.98
N LEU A 3 3.96 -12.48 -29.04
CA LEU A 3 2.51 -12.66 -28.86
C LEU A 3 1.78 -11.70 -29.81
N TYR A 4 1.21 -12.23 -30.89
CA TYR A 4 0.30 -11.50 -31.75
C TYR A 4 -1.11 -11.55 -31.16
N LEU A 5 -1.65 -10.39 -30.78
CA LEU A 5 -3.06 -10.22 -30.46
C LEU A 5 -3.84 -10.08 -31.78
N ILE A 6 -4.50 -11.16 -32.20
CA ILE A 6 -5.43 -11.14 -33.33
C ILE A 6 -6.79 -10.67 -32.82
N ILE A 7 -7.17 -9.45 -33.19
CA ILE A 7 -8.53 -8.92 -32.98
C ILE A 7 -9.33 -9.27 -34.23
N ILE A 8 -10.29 -10.20 -34.11
CA ILE A 8 -11.17 -10.58 -35.21
C ILE A 8 -12.41 -9.68 -35.17
N PHE A 9 -12.61 -8.86 -36.21
CA PHE A 9 -13.87 -8.17 -36.48
C PHE A 9 -14.68 -8.99 -37.48
N PHE A 10 -15.78 -9.60 -37.04
CA PHE A 10 -16.83 -10.08 -37.94
C PHE A 10 -17.92 -9.01 -38.02
N GLY A 11 -18.15 -8.50 -39.23
CA GLY A 11 -19.31 -7.67 -39.56
C GLY A 11 -20.10 -8.30 -40.70
N CYS A 12 -21.44 -8.36 -40.55
CA CYS A 12 -22.42 -8.16 -41.62
C CYS A 12 -23.85 -8.17 -41.04
N GLY A 13 -24.70 -7.20 -41.39
CA GLY A 13 -26.16 -7.27 -41.19
C GLY A 13 -26.90 -5.95 -40.89
N ASN A 14 -27.16 -5.16 -41.92
CA ASN A 14 -28.22 -4.15 -42.18
C ASN A 14 -28.95 -3.37 -41.04
N SER A 15 -28.81 -2.04 -41.16
CA SER A 15 -29.85 -0.97 -41.12
C SER A 15 -30.99 -1.07 -40.09
N SER A 16 -30.66 -0.86 -38.81
CA SER A 16 -31.47 -0.12 -37.80
C SER A 16 -30.62 0.30 -36.59
N ILE A 17 -29.29 0.30 -36.72
CA ILE A 17 -28.36 0.29 -35.60
C ILE A 17 -27.75 1.69 -35.33
N ALA A 18 -28.17 2.75 -36.01
CA ALA A 18 -27.57 4.08 -35.77
C ALA A 18 -27.83 4.57 -34.33
N GLN A 19 -29.09 4.53 -33.85
CA GLN A 19 -29.43 4.92 -32.47
C GLN A 19 -28.97 3.92 -31.39
N GLN A 20 -29.01 2.61 -31.67
CA GLN A 20 -28.49 1.60 -30.73
C GLN A 20 -26.96 1.57 -30.68
N SER A 21 -26.27 1.93 -31.77
CA SER A 21 -24.80 1.99 -31.80
C SER A 21 -24.28 3.11 -30.91
N GLU A 22 -24.86 4.30 -30.93
CA GLU A 22 -24.42 5.40 -30.06
C GLU A 22 -24.61 5.06 -28.57
N ALA A 23 -25.75 4.47 -28.21
CA ALA A 23 -26.01 4.04 -26.83
C ALA A 23 -25.04 2.93 -26.38
N ARG A 24 -24.79 1.93 -27.24
CA ARG A 24 -23.84 0.83 -26.96
C ARG A 24 -22.39 1.30 -26.95
N VAL A 25 -22.00 2.18 -27.87
CA VAL A 25 -20.65 2.79 -27.95
C VAL A 25 -20.41 3.70 -26.74
N ASN A 26 -21.40 4.48 -26.30
CA ASN A 26 -21.29 5.29 -25.09
C ASN A 26 -21.21 4.43 -23.82
N THR A 27 -21.95 3.32 -23.77
CA THR A 27 -21.88 2.38 -22.64
C THR A 27 -20.55 1.65 -22.61
N ALA A 28 -20.08 1.18 -23.77
CA ALA A 28 -18.76 0.57 -23.92
C ALA A 28 -17.65 1.57 -23.60
N ARG A 29 -17.74 2.83 -24.04
CA ARG A 29 -16.79 3.90 -23.70
C ARG A 29 -16.80 4.24 -22.22
N LYS A 30 -17.96 4.27 -21.56
CA LYS A 30 -18.07 4.43 -20.10
C LYS A 30 -17.46 3.24 -19.36
N TRP A 31 -17.69 2.02 -19.83
CA TRP A 31 -17.13 0.80 -19.24
C TRP A 31 -15.61 0.75 -19.44
N VAL A 32 -15.12 0.99 -20.65
CA VAL A 32 -13.70 1.11 -20.97
C VAL A 32 -13.06 2.24 -20.15
N LYS A 33 -13.67 3.42 -20.04
CA LYS A 33 -13.17 4.50 -19.17
C LYS A 33 -13.11 4.08 -17.70
N ARG A 34 -14.12 3.39 -17.17
CA ARG A 34 -14.11 2.86 -15.79
C ARG A 34 -13.07 1.77 -15.59
N THR A 35 -12.92 0.87 -16.55
CA THR A 35 -11.95 -0.23 -16.50
C THR A 35 -10.54 0.31 -16.62
N ILE A 36 -10.31 1.29 -17.50
CA ILE A 36 -9.05 2.01 -17.66
C ILE A 36 -8.70 2.80 -16.40
N LEU A 37 -9.63 3.57 -15.83
CA LEU A 37 -9.44 4.27 -14.56
C LEU A 37 -9.13 3.28 -13.42
N LYS A 38 -9.93 2.21 -13.26
CA LYS A 38 -9.66 1.16 -12.28
C LYS A 38 -8.32 0.47 -12.49
N SER A 39 -7.91 0.31 -13.73
CA SER A 39 -6.59 -0.21 -14.10
C SER A 39 -5.50 0.83 -13.98
N PHE A 40 -5.78 2.10 -13.73
CA PHE A 40 -4.78 3.14 -13.46
C PHE A 40 -4.84 3.66 -12.03
N ASP A 41 -5.74 3.15 -11.19
CA ASP A 41 -5.73 3.33 -9.73
C ASP A 41 -4.43 2.82 -9.09
N PHE A 42 -3.62 2.02 -9.82
CA PHE A 42 -2.28 1.60 -9.41
C PHE A 42 -1.16 2.58 -9.80
N LEU A 43 -1.41 3.51 -10.75
CA LEU A 43 -0.38 4.41 -11.24
C LEU A 43 -0.17 5.57 -10.25
N PRO A 44 1.08 5.85 -9.85
CA PRO A 44 1.44 6.95 -8.93
C PRO A 44 1.41 8.34 -9.60
N TYR A 45 0.80 8.46 -10.77
CA TYR A 45 0.75 9.68 -11.58
C TYR A 45 -0.70 10.19 -11.47
N ILE A 46 -1.10 10.96 -10.47
CA ILE A 46 -0.56 12.24 -10.03
C ILE A 46 -0.80 12.30 -8.53
N GLU A 47 0.25 12.15 -7.72
CA GLU A 47 0.16 12.37 -6.28
C GLU A 47 -0.05 13.87 -6.04
N TYR A 48 -1.31 14.31 -6.07
CA TYR A 48 -1.69 15.69 -5.77
C TYR A 48 -1.31 15.99 -4.33
N LYS A 49 -0.22 16.73 -4.16
CA LYS A 49 0.10 17.39 -2.90
C LYS A 49 -0.46 18.81 -2.97
N PRO A 50 -1.51 19.14 -2.20
CA PRO A 50 -1.99 20.51 -2.13
C PRO A 50 -0.86 21.42 -1.64
N SER A 51 -0.57 22.47 -2.40
CA SER A 51 0.44 23.46 -2.06
C SER A 51 -0.19 24.56 -1.22
N ILE A 52 -0.43 24.25 0.05
CA ILE A 52 -1.02 25.17 1.03
C ILE A 52 -0.08 25.37 2.22
N VAL A 53 -0.18 26.51 2.88
CA VAL A 53 0.43 26.72 4.19
C VAL A 53 -0.59 26.22 5.22
N PRO A 54 -0.28 25.16 5.99
CA PRO A 54 -1.22 24.64 6.98
C PRO A 54 -1.48 25.68 8.08
N SER A 55 -2.69 25.68 8.62
CA SER A 55 -3.02 26.32 9.89
C SER A 55 -2.29 25.63 11.05
N GLU A 56 -2.35 26.23 12.24
CA GLU A 56 -1.74 25.66 13.45
C GLU A 56 -2.28 24.25 13.75
N THR A 57 -3.59 24.02 13.60
CA THR A 57 -4.22 22.71 13.79
C THR A 57 -3.75 21.70 12.73
N GLY A 58 -3.67 22.13 11.47
CA GLY A 58 -3.09 21.35 10.37
C GLY A 58 -1.65 20.95 10.63
N GLU A 59 -0.80 21.88 11.09
CA GLU A 59 0.58 21.59 11.46
C GLU A 59 0.70 20.56 12.58
N VAL A 60 -0.16 20.64 13.60
CA VAL A 60 -0.17 19.69 14.72
C VAL A 60 -0.44 18.28 14.21
N LEU A 61 -1.42 18.10 13.32
CA LEU A 61 -1.71 16.80 12.71
C LEU A 61 -0.56 16.30 11.85
N LEU A 62 0.07 17.17 11.05
CA LEU A 62 1.22 16.80 10.23
C LEU A 62 2.44 16.39 11.09
N LYS A 63 2.67 17.07 12.21
CA LYS A 63 3.71 16.69 13.19
C LYS A 63 3.42 15.32 13.79
N ASP A 64 2.16 15.01 14.09
CA ASP A 64 1.75 13.69 14.58
C ASP A 64 1.91 12.57 13.53
N LEU A 65 1.64 12.88 12.25
CA LEU A 65 1.93 11.95 11.15
C LEU A 65 3.44 11.67 11.01
N ASN A 66 4.30 12.65 11.28
CA ASN A 66 5.75 12.40 11.30
C ASN A 66 6.16 11.43 12.43
N ILE A 67 5.45 11.43 13.56
CA ILE A 67 5.68 10.44 14.63
C ILE A 67 5.28 9.05 14.13
N PHE A 68 4.14 8.94 13.47
CA PHE A 68 3.68 7.68 12.86
C PHE A 68 4.65 7.16 11.81
N GLU A 69 5.18 8.04 10.96
CA GLU A 69 6.18 7.68 9.95
C GLU A 69 7.44 7.09 10.61
N LYS A 70 7.93 7.68 11.71
CA LYS A 70 9.07 7.12 12.47
C LYS A 70 8.79 5.73 13.03
N ILE A 71 7.59 5.49 13.59
CA ILE A 71 7.22 4.16 14.09
C ILE A 71 7.20 3.14 12.93
N THR A 72 6.71 3.57 11.77
CA THR A 72 6.68 2.76 10.54
C THR A 72 8.07 2.47 10.00
N ASP A 73 8.96 3.47 10.00
CA ASP A 73 10.35 3.32 9.55
C ASP A 73 11.13 2.35 10.44
N ASP A 74 10.97 2.45 11.76
CA ASP A 74 11.55 1.49 12.70
C ASP A 74 11.07 0.06 12.46
N HIS A 75 9.78 -0.10 12.14
CA HIS A 75 9.21 -1.39 11.79
C HIS A 75 9.84 -1.95 10.50
N ILE A 76 9.96 -1.13 9.46
CA ILE A 76 10.62 -1.51 8.21
C ILE A 76 12.08 -1.92 8.45
N LEU A 77 12.85 -1.13 9.18
CA LEU A 77 14.25 -1.43 9.51
C LEU A 77 14.39 -2.74 10.28
N PHE A 78 13.44 -3.06 11.15
CA PHE A 78 13.41 -4.37 11.80
C PHE A 78 13.13 -5.50 10.81
N GLU A 79 12.13 -5.38 9.94
CA GLU A 79 11.86 -6.38 8.92
C GLU A 79 13.05 -6.59 7.98
N GLU A 80 13.73 -5.52 7.57
CA GLU A 80 14.94 -5.57 6.74
C GLU A 80 16.06 -6.35 7.44
N ARG A 81 16.40 -6.02 8.69
CA ARG A 81 17.41 -6.76 9.48
C ARG A 81 17.08 -8.24 9.59
N ILE A 82 15.82 -8.56 9.83
CA ILE A 82 15.29 -9.94 9.92
C ILE A 82 15.42 -10.64 8.56
N ASN A 83 15.09 -9.97 7.46
CA ASN A 83 15.20 -10.51 6.12
C ASN A 83 16.67 -10.73 5.70
N GLU A 84 17.58 -9.82 6.07
CA GLU A 84 19.02 -9.98 5.85
C GLU A 84 19.59 -11.18 6.59
N LYS A 85 19.24 -11.37 7.86
CA LYS A 85 19.62 -12.59 8.62
C LYS A 85 19.16 -13.86 7.89
N LEU A 86 17.92 -13.88 7.41
CA LEU A 86 17.38 -15.02 6.64
C LEU A 86 18.09 -15.24 5.31
N LYS A 87 18.47 -14.17 4.60
CA LYS A 87 19.25 -14.28 3.36
C LYS A 87 20.62 -14.89 3.64
N LYS A 88 21.31 -14.43 4.70
CA LYS A 88 22.61 -14.97 5.13
C LYS A 88 22.51 -16.46 5.49
N GLU A 89 21.50 -16.86 6.27
CA GLU A 89 21.25 -18.28 6.61
C GLU A 89 20.99 -19.16 5.39
N ARG A 90 20.42 -18.59 4.32
CA ARG A 90 19.96 -19.33 3.14
C ARG A 90 21.05 -19.54 2.07
N GLY A 91 22.10 -18.71 2.07
CA GLY A 91 23.12 -18.68 1.03
C GLY A 91 22.59 -18.24 -0.35
N ASN A 92 23.48 -18.09 -1.33
CA ASN A 92 23.22 -17.58 -2.70
C ASN A 92 22.40 -18.53 -3.60
N ARG A 93 21.47 -19.34 -3.07
CA ARG A 93 20.65 -20.22 -3.91
C ARG A 93 19.42 -19.47 -4.42
N ILE A 94 19.63 -18.71 -5.50
CA ILE A 94 18.58 -18.10 -6.30
C ILE A 94 17.99 -19.19 -7.19
N ASP A 95 16.85 -19.73 -6.76
CA ASP A 95 15.85 -20.23 -7.69
C ASP A 95 14.61 -19.39 -7.42
N GLU A 96 14.27 -18.50 -8.35
CA GLU A 96 13.08 -17.63 -8.28
C GLU A 96 11.80 -18.46 -8.07
N ILE A 97 11.82 -19.69 -8.59
CA ILE A 97 10.78 -20.72 -8.42
C ILE A 97 10.76 -21.26 -6.97
N TYR A 98 11.93 -21.50 -6.37
CA TYR A 98 12.05 -21.94 -4.98
C TYR A 98 11.63 -20.84 -3.99
N ASP A 99 11.85 -19.58 -4.34
CA ASP A 99 11.38 -18.41 -3.62
C ASP A 99 9.87 -18.22 -3.66
N ALA A 100 9.25 -18.46 -4.81
CA ALA A 100 7.79 -18.46 -4.95
C ALA A 100 7.15 -19.61 -4.17
N PHE A 101 7.74 -20.81 -4.23
CA PHE A 101 7.25 -22.00 -3.53
C PHE A 101 7.40 -21.91 -2.00
N ILE A 102 8.52 -21.37 -1.51
CA ILE A 102 8.74 -21.11 -0.08
C ILE A 102 7.82 -20.01 0.44
N ARG A 103 7.56 -18.94 -0.31
CA ARG A 103 6.58 -17.92 0.08
C ARG A 103 5.19 -18.53 0.31
N LYS A 104 4.79 -19.51 -0.52
CA LYS A 104 3.54 -20.27 -0.35
C LYS A 104 3.58 -21.20 0.88
N ARG A 105 4.74 -21.81 1.18
CA ARG A 105 4.96 -22.73 2.32
C ARG A 105 5.16 -22.03 3.68
N ARG A 106 5.54 -20.74 3.69
CA ARG A 106 5.71 -19.91 4.90
C ARG A 106 4.42 -19.71 5.68
N LEU A 107 3.25 -19.83 5.04
CA LEU A 107 1.93 -19.85 5.71
C LEU A 107 1.75 -21.08 6.61
N SER A 108 2.38 -22.21 6.28
CA SER A 108 2.13 -23.49 6.96
C SER A 108 3.26 -23.92 7.90
N ARG A 109 4.47 -23.37 7.76
CA ARG A 109 5.61 -23.70 8.63
C ARG A 109 6.47 -22.45 8.86
N LYS A 110 6.22 -21.69 9.93
CA LYS A 110 7.21 -20.77 10.49
C LYS A 110 8.44 -21.60 10.85
N ARG A 111 9.48 -21.57 10.02
CA ARG A 111 10.75 -22.23 10.34
C ARG A 111 11.27 -21.58 11.62
N LYS A 112 11.45 -22.37 12.67
CA LYS A 112 12.11 -21.91 13.90
C LYS A 112 13.54 -21.57 13.52
N ARG A 113 13.91 -20.29 13.56
CA ARG A 113 15.30 -19.88 13.43
C ARG A 113 16.15 -20.54 14.51
N LYS A 114 17.41 -20.80 14.17
CA LYS A 114 18.42 -21.29 15.13
C LYS A 114 19.08 -20.14 15.90
N ASP A 115 18.38 -19.02 16.05
CA ASP A 115 18.87 -17.92 16.89
C ASP A 115 19.01 -18.39 18.35
N PRO A 116 20.02 -17.91 19.08
CA PRO A 116 20.12 -18.11 20.51
C PRO A 116 18.89 -17.55 21.22
N ILE A 117 18.60 -18.05 22.42
CA ILE A 117 17.38 -17.69 23.16
C ILE A 117 17.36 -16.19 23.46
N GLU A 118 18.52 -15.61 23.75
CA GLU A 118 18.71 -14.20 24.06
C GLU A 118 18.30 -13.29 22.88
N GLU A 119 18.70 -13.65 21.65
CA GLU A 119 18.30 -12.91 20.45
C GLU A 119 16.79 -12.96 20.22
N LYS A 120 16.17 -14.12 20.46
CA LYS A 120 14.71 -14.26 20.36
C LYS A 120 13.97 -13.41 21.37
N ILE A 121 14.48 -13.34 22.61
CA ILE A 121 13.91 -12.49 23.66
C ILE A 121 14.05 -11.01 23.26
N SER A 122 15.21 -10.62 22.70
CA SER A 122 15.43 -9.26 22.19
C SER A 122 14.45 -8.88 21.08
N ASP A 123 14.28 -9.75 20.08
CA ASP A 123 13.31 -9.54 18.98
C ASP A 123 11.86 -9.44 19.52
N ILE A 124 11.48 -10.29 20.49
CA ILE A 124 10.15 -10.23 21.12
C ILE A 124 9.95 -8.89 21.83
N ASN A 125 10.94 -8.43 22.61
CA ASN A 125 10.84 -7.17 23.33
C ASN A 125 10.77 -5.97 22.38
N TYR A 126 11.52 -6.03 21.26
CA TYR A 126 11.46 -5.01 20.23
C TYR A 126 10.07 -4.96 19.56
N ILE A 127 9.50 -6.11 19.19
CA ILE A 127 8.14 -6.18 18.63
C ILE A 127 7.12 -5.65 19.63
N ARG A 128 7.21 -6.02 20.92
CA ARG A 128 6.33 -5.49 21.96
C ARG A 128 6.42 -3.97 22.07
N GLY A 129 7.62 -3.41 22.05
CA GLY A 129 7.83 -1.96 22.08
C GLY A 129 7.25 -1.27 20.84
N LEU A 130 7.41 -1.86 19.65
CA LEU A 130 6.75 -1.37 18.44
C LEU A 130 5.22 -1.37 18.56
N THR A 131 4.64 -2.48 19.00
CA THR A 131 3.20 -2.62 19.18
C THR A 131 2.66 -1.57 20.15
N GLN A 132 3.31 -1.38 21.30
CA GLN A 132 2.92 -0.35 22.28
C GLN A 132 2.94 1.06 21.69
N ARG A 133 3.89 1.38 20.80
CA ARG A 133 3.93 2.67 20.11
C ARG A 133 2.74 2.85 19.16
N TYR A 134 2.35 1.82 18.42
CA TYR A 134 1.13 1.88 17.59
C TYR A 134 -0.14 2.02 18.44
N GLU A 135 -0.25 1.21 19.50
CA GLU A 135 -1.40 1.21 20.42
C GLU A 135 -1.55 2.52 21.17
N SER A 136 -0.45 3.21 21.47
CA SER A 136 -0.48 4.52 22.12
C SER A 136 -0.71 5.67 21.14
N TRP A 137 -0.24 5.56 19.90
CA TRP A 137 -0.41 6.59 18.87
C TRP A 137 -1.85 6.59 18.32
N SER A 138 -2.43 5.43 18.01
CA SER A 138 -3.73 5.35 17.32
C SER A 138 -4.89 6.05 18.05
N PRO A 139 -5.07 5.89 19.38
CA PRO A 139 -6.15 6.58 20.10
C PRO A 139 -5.93 8.10 20.15
N LYS A 140 -4.68 8.53 20.39
CA LYS A 140 -4.31 9.95 20.43
C LYS A 140 -4.53 10.63 19.08
N TRP A 141 -4.23 9.93 17.99
CA TRP A 141 -4.50 10.40 16.65
C TRP A 141 -6.00 10.60 16.43
N SER A 142 -6.83 9.62 16.81
CA SER A 142 -8.29 9.73 16.69
C SER A 142 -8.83 10.94 17.45
N GLU A 143 -8.40 11.11 18.70
CA GLU A 143 -8.82 12.22 19.55
C GLU A 143 -8.43 13.58 18.94
N LYS A 144 -7.19 13.73 18.43
CA LYS A 144 -6.73 14.96 17.80
C LYS A 144 -7.48 15.28 16.50
N VAL A 145 -7.77 14.27 15.69
CA VAL A 145 -8.55 14.45 14.45
C VAL A 145 -9.99 14.84 14.77
N ASP A 146 -10.60 14.20 15.76
CA ASP A 146 -11.97 14.53 16.19
C ASP A 146 -12.10 15.96 16.70
N LEU A 147 -11.07 16.47 17.38
CA LEU A 147 -11.00 17.87 17.81
C LEU A 147 -10.76 18.83 16.64
N ALA A 148 -9.92 18.47 15.67
CA ALA A 148 -9.53 19.34 14.57
C ALA A 148 -10.53 19.35 13.39
N LYS A 149 -11.50 18.43 13.35
CA LYS A 149 -12.38 18.22 12.17
C LYS A 149 -13.18 19.45 11.74
N GLU A 150 -13.52 20.34 12.67
CA GLU A 150 -14.31 21.56 12.41
C GLU A 150 -13.44 22.73 11.96
N ASP A 151 -12.15 22.73 12.35
CA ASP A 151 -11.20 23.82 12.09
C ASP A 151 -10.44 23.64 10.77
N LEU A 152 -10.39 22.41 10.22
CA LEU A 152 -9.64 22.11 9.01
C LEU A 152 -10.41 22.52 7.75
N THR A 153 -9.70 23.18 6.85
CA THR A 153 -10.18 23.41 5.49
C THR A 153 -10.13 22.12 4.66
N VAL A 154 -10.89 22.07 3.57
CA VAL A 154 -10.90 20.92 2.65
C VAL A 154 -9.50 20.62 2.10
N ASP A 155 -8.73 21.65 1.77
CA ASP A 155 -7.37 21.48 1.24
C ASP A 155 -6.40 20.89 2.29
N GLU A 156 -6.58 21.24 3.57
CA GLU A 156 -5.79 20.67 4.68
C GLU A 156 -6.15 19.22 4.95
N ILE A 157 -7.43 18.88 4.88
CA ILE A 157 -7.90 17.49 4.95
C ILE A 157 -7.24 16.69 3.82
N ASP A 158 -7.23 17.22 2.60
CA ASP A 158 -6.58 16.58 1.46
C ASP A 158 -5.06 16.42 1.68
N LEU A 159 -4.40 17.41 2.28
CA LEU A 159 -2.97 17.33 2.63
C LEU A 159 -2.69 16.22 3.64
N VAL A 160 -3.47 16.16 4.73
CA VAL A 160 -3.34 15.13 5.77
C VAL A 160 -3.60 13.74 5.19
N GLN A 161 -4.63 13.59 4.35
CA GLN A 161 -4.92 12.34 3.66
C GLN A 161 -3.81 11.94 2.68
N TYR A 162 -3.23 12.90 1.97
CA TYR A 162 -2.10 12.68 1.08
C TYR A 162 -0.90 12.11 1.86
N GLU A 163 -0.52 12.75 2.97
CA GLU A 163 0.60 12.35 3.81
C GLU A 163 0.40 10.95 4.42
N LEU A 164 -0.81 10.66 4.93
CA LEU A 164 -1.19 9.31 5.37
C LEU A 164 -1.03 8.26 4.27
N ARG A 165 -1.51 8.56 3.06
CA ARG A 165 -1.38 7.66 1.89
C ARG A 165 0.08 7.47 1.51
N ARG A 166 0.90 8.52 1.52
CA ARG A 166 2.34 8.45 1.24
C ARG A 166 3.03 7.50 2.21
N ILE A 167 2.82 7.67 3.51
CA ILE A 167 3.41 6.81 4.55
C ILE A 167 2.95 5.35 4.35
N SER A 168 1.65 5.14 4.10
CA SER A 168 1.11 3.81 3.82
C SER A 168 1.71 3.16 2.56
N LYS A 169 1.93 3.93 1.48
CA LYS A 169 2.55 3.43 0.25
C LYS A 169 4.02 3.09 0.42
N LYS A 170 4.79 3.89 1.16
CA LYS A 170 6.18 3.59 1.55
C LYS A 170 6.27 2.18 2.14
N HIS A 171 5.30 1.83 2.96
CA HIS A 171 5.15 0.50 3.53
C HIS A 171 4.60 -0.54 2.53
N ARG A 172 3.62 -0.20 1.67
CA ARG A 172 3.00 -1.11 0.69
C ARG A 172 3.97 -1.61 -0.38
N HIS A 173 4.98 -0.83 -0.74
CA HIS A 173 6.03 -1.28 -1.67
C HIS A 173 6.99 -2.31 -1.04
N LEU A 174 6.94 -2.49 0.28
CA LEU A 174 7.60 -3.58 1.01
C LEU A 174 6.60 -4.69 1.41
N ILE A 175 5.34 -4.31 1.64
CA ILE A 175 4.25 -5.21 2.08
C ILE A 175 3.28 -5.45 0.93
N PHE A 176 3.70 -6.28 -0.02
CA PHE A 176 2.77 -7.17 -0.69
C PHE A 176 3.06 -8.60 -0.25
N LYS A 177 2.39 -9.03 0.83
CA LYS A 177 1.73 -10.35 0.98
C LYS A 177 1.26 -10.61 2.42
N GLN A 178 0.39 -9.77 2.98
CA GLN A 178 -0.50 -10.20 4.08
C GLN A 178 -1.86 -9.52 3.89
N LYS A 179 -2.86 -10.29 3.46
CA LYS A 179 -4.28 -10.00 3.75
C LYS A 179 -4.71 -11.07 4.74
N ILE A 180 -5.39 -10.63 5.80
CA ILE A 180 -6.07 -11.44 6.81
C ILE A 180 -7.09 -12.35 6.12
#